data_AF-F2VR56-F1
#
_entry.id   AF-F2VR56-F1
#
_cell.length_a   1.000
_cell.length_b   1.000
_cell.length_c   1.000
_cell.angle_alpha   90.00
_cell.angle_beta   90.00
_cell.angle_gamma   90.00
#
_symmetry.space_group_name_H-M   'P 1'
#
loop_
_entity.id
_entity.type
_entity.pdbx_description
1 polymer ?
#
loop_
_entity_poly.entity_id
_entity_poly.type
_entity_poly.pdbx_seq_one_letter_code
_entity_poly.pdbx_strand_id
1 'polypeptide(L)' 'ETIRNPQQQESLKHATWFIDEVVSKFLDDLGNAKSHLMSLYSACSSEVPPGPVDQKFQSIVI' A
#
# COMPACT_ATOMS: atom_id res chain seq x y z
N GLU A 1 -0.28 29.51 -17.24
CA GLU A 1 -0.89 28.21 -17.62
C GLU A 1 -0.33 27.74 -18.95
N THR A 2 -0.10 26.43 -19.10
CA THR A 2 0.23 25.85 -20.41
C THR A 2 -1.04 25.72 -21.22
N ILE A 3 -1.16 26.44 -22.34
CA ILE A 3 -2.30 26.29 -23.26
C ILE A 3 -2.17 24.91 -23.93
N ARG A 4 -3.16 24.03 -23.70
CA ARG A 4 -3.24 22.68 -24.29
C ARG A 4 -4.42 22.61 -25.23
N ASN A 5 -4.21 22.05 -26.42
CA ASN A 5 -5.32 21.72 -27.30
C ASN A 5 -6.07 20.47 -26.76
N PRO A 6 -7.28 20.16 -27.28
CA PRO A 6 -8.06 19.02 -26.79
C PRO A 6 -7.32 17.68 -26.84
N GLN A 7 -6.55 17.43 -27.91
CA GLN A 7 -5.77 16.19 -28.04
C GLN A 7 -4.66 16.09 -26.98
N GLN A 8 -3.96 17.20 -26.70
CA GLN A 8 -2.93 17.27 -25.67
C GLN A 8 -3.52 17.05 -24.27
N GLN A 9 -4.73 17.56 -24.03
CA GLN A 9 -5.45 17.35 -22.78
C GLN A 9 -5.83 15.88 -22.58
N GLU A 10 -6.29 15.21 -23.64
CA GLU A 10 -6.63 13.79 -23.61
C GLU A 10 -5.40 12.91 -23.43
N SER A 11 -4.32 13.16 -24.19
CA SER A 11 -3.05 12.44 -24.05
C SER A 11 -2.48 12.59 -22.64
N LEU A 12 -2.58 13.79 -22.05
CA LEU A 12 -2.16 14.01 -20.66
C LEU A 12 -3.02 13.19 -19.68
N LYS A 13 -4.34 13.20 -19.84
CA LYS A 13 -5.25 12.40 -19.00
C LYS A 13 -4.91 10.92 -19.08
N HIS A 14 -4.64 10.41 -20.28
CA HIS A 14 -4.29 9.00 -20.48
C HIS A 14 -2.93 8.65 -19.86
N ALA A 15 -1.93 9.52 -20.00
CA ALA A 15 -0.63 9.35 -19.37
C ALA A 15 -0.73 9.36 -17.83
N THR A 16 -1.50 10.29 -17.26
CA THR A 16 -1.76 10.33 -15.81
C THR A 16 -2.47 9.07 -15.34
N TRP A 17 -3.51 8.63 -16.05
CA TRP A 17 -4.23 7.41 -15.71
C TRP A 17 -3.32 6.17 -15.68
N PHE A 18 -2.43 6.03 -16.67
CA PHE A 18 -1.48 4.92 -16.69
C PHE A 18 -0.51 4.94 -15.50
N ILE A 19 -0.02 6.13 -15.13
CA ILE A 19 0.83 6.30 -13.94
C ILE A 19 0.05 5.92 -12.69
N ASP A 20 -1.20 6.38 -12.56
CA ASP A 20 -2.05 6.13 -11.40
C ASP A 20 -2.35 4.63 -11.22
N GLU A 21 -2.55 3.87 -12.30
CA GLU A 21 -2.71 2.41 -12.21
C GLU A 21 -1.47 1.73 -11.63
N VAL A 22 -0.28 2.08 -12.12
CA VAL A 22 0.98 1.50 -11.64
C VAL A 22 1.22 1.84 -10.18
N VAL A 23 1.01 3.10 -9.80
CA VAL A 23 1.16 3.56 -8.41
C VAL A 23 0.13 2.90 -7.50
N SER A 24 -1.11 2.77 -7.95
CA SER A 24 -2.17 2.14 -7.13
C SER A 24 -1.86 0.69 -6.83
N LYS A 25 -1.37 -0.07 -7.82
CA LYS A 25 -0.92 -1.45 -7.60
C LYS A 25 0.25 -1.51 -6.61
N PHE A 26 1.24 -0.64 -6.76
CA PHE A 26 2.37 -0.60 -5.85
C PHE A 26 1.95 -0.29 -4.41
N LEU A 27 1.01 0.66 -4.22
CA LEU A 27 0.49 1.01 -2.90
C LEU A 27 -0.30 -0.13 -2.26
N ASP A 28 -1.06 -0.89 -3.05
CA ASP A 28 -1.75 -2.10 -2.56
C ASP A 28 -0.75 -3.16 -2.11
N ASP A 29 0.25 -3.48 -2.94
CA ASP A 29 1.30 -4.44 -2.61
C ASP A 29 2.06 -4.02 -1.32
N LEU A 30 2.37 -2.72 -1.19
CA LEU A 30 2.99 -2.14 0.01
C LEU A 30 2.07 -2.22 1.24
N GLY A 31 0.77 -1.94 1.08
CA GLY A 31 -0.23 -2.02 2.13
C GLY A 31 -0.36 -3.45 2.68
N ASN A 32 -0.38 -4.44 1.79
CA ASN A 32 -0.43 -5.85 2.13
C ASN A 32 0.82 -6.29 2.90
N ALA A 33 2.01 -5.90 2.42
CA ALA A 33 3.28 -6.19 3.12
C ALA A 33 3.33 -5.53 4.50
N LYS A 34 2.90 -4.27 4.62
CA LYS A 34 2.82 -3.55 5.89
C LYS A 34 1.87 -4.26 6.85
N SER A 35 0.69 -4.67 6.40
CA SER A 35 -0.29 -5.39 7.24
C SER A 35 0.31 -6.68 7.79
N HIS A 36 1.00 -7.45 6.95
CA HIS A 36 1.68 -8.67 7.40
C HIS A 36 2.76 -8.38 8.44
N LEU A 37 3.64 -7.40 8.19
CA LEU A 37 4.67 -7.00 9.15
C LEU A 37 4.08 -6.50 10.48
N MET A 38 2.97 -5.75 10.44
CA MET A 38 2.29 -5.29 11.64
C MET A 38 1.75 -6.47 12.46
N SER A 39 1.23 -7.52 11.81
CA SER A 39 0.76 -8.71 12.53
C SER A 39 1.88 -9.47 13.25
N LEU A 40 3.09 -9.47 12.68
CA LEU A 40 4.28 -10.05 13.29
C LEU A 40 4.83 -9.17 14.41
N TYR A 41 4.85 -7.84 14.21
CA TYR A 41 5.23 -6.88 15.25
C TYR A 41 4.32 -6.99 16.47
N SER A 42 3.00 -7.04 16.25
CA SER A 42 2.01 -7.18 17.32
C SER A 42 2.16 -8.49 18.11
N ALA A 43 2.69 -9.55 17.50
CA ALA A 43 3.01 -10.78 18.23
C ALA A 43 4.17 -10.63 19.21
N CYS A 44 5.01 -9.60 19.04
CA CYS A 44 6.17 -9.31 19.87
C CYS A 44 5.93 -8.16 20.86
N SER A 45 4.87 -7.37 20.67
CA SER A 45 4.58 -6.19 21.48
C SER A 45 3.75 -6.54 22.73
N SER A 46 3.97 -5.80 23.82
CA SER A 46 3.14 -5.86 25.03
C SER A 46 1.98 -4.86 25.02
N GLU A 47 1.92 -3.98 24.01
CA GLU A 47 0.81 -3.04 23.81
C GLU A 47 -0.44 -3.76 23.28
N VAL A 48 -1.62 -3.16 23.48
CA VAL A 48 -2.86 -3.69 22.90
C VAL A 48 -2.74 -3.63 21.37
N PRO A 49 -2.82 -4.76 20.66
CA PRO A 49 -2.55 -4.78 19.24
C PRO A 49 -3.66 -4.03 18.47
N PRO A 50 -3.30 -3.08 17.58
CA PRO A 50 -4.29 -2.31 16.81
C PRO A 50 -4.93 -3.13 15.67
N GLY A 51 -4.56 -4.40 15.52
CA GLY A 51 -4.98 -5.28 14.44
C GLY A 51 -4.68 -6.74 14.73
N PRO A 52 -4.69 -7.61 13.70
CA PRO A 52 -4.44 -9.04 13.85
C PRO A 52 -3.06 -9.34 14.44
N VAL A 53 -2.95 -10.46 15.15
CA VAL A 53 -1.68 -10.99 15.69
C VAL A 53 -1.40 -12.33 15.05
N ASP A 54 -0.20 -12.51 14.49
CA ASP A 54 0.21 -13.82 13.97
C ASP A 54 0.51 -14.79 15.13
N GLN A 55 -0.48 -15.62 15.46
CA GLN A 55 -0.42 -16.58 16.58
C GLN A 55 0.67 -17.65 16.39
N LYS A 56 0.91 -18.06 15.15
CA LYS A 56 1.95 -19.05 14.85
C LYS A 56 3.32 -18.45 15.11
N PHE A 57 3.55 -17.22 14.66
CA PHE A 57 4.79 -16.50 14.92
C PHE A 57 4.96 -16.17 16.40
N GLN A 58 3.89 -15.74 17.09
CA GLN A 58 3.91 -15.49 18.54
C GLN A 58 4.40 -16.73 19.31
N SER A 59 3.94 -17.92 18.93
CA SER A 59 4.36 -19.19 19.54
C SER A 59 5.83 -19.56 19.30
N ILE A 60 6.50 -18.95 18.31
CA ILE A 60 7.92 -19.16 18.01
C ILE A 60 8.80 -18.20 18.81
N VAL A 61 8.32 -16.97 19.04
CA VAL A 61 9.08 -15.89 19.68
C VAL A 61 9.07 -15.99 21.22
N ILE A 62 8.01 -16.55 21.81
CA ILE A 62 7.88 -16.83 23.25
C ILE A 62 8.59 -18.12 23.61
#